data_AF-A0A482VVQ8-F1
#
_entry.id   AF-A0A482VVQ8-F1
#
_cell.length_a   1.000
_cell.length_b   1.000
_cell.length_c   1.000
_cell.angle_alpha   90.00
_cell.angle_beta   90.00
_cell.angle_gamma   90.00
#
_symmetry.space_group_name_H-M   'P 1'
#
loop_
_entity.id
_entity.type
_entity.pdbx_description
1 polymer ?
#
loop_
_entity_poly.entity_id
_entity_poly.type
_entity_poly.pdbx_seq_one_letter_code
_entity_poly.pdbx_strand_id
1 'polypeptide(L)'
;MAPEITNCCGFSLKHGTIIIGIIQSVIAFMFLILTAAYAEHPHELVNMSDPSVVPDLSILRWLLIVISVASAIHCVFSIFLIFGAETNRPLLLVPWLVFYPIAVIVYIILILIAIIHHVDSDRILFIIGHLIAGAIV
;
A
#
# COMPACT_ATOMS: atom_id res chain seq x y z
N MET A 1 -27.52 21.67 -10.92
CA MET A 1 -28.19 20.61 -10.14
C MET A 1 -28.02 19.31 -10.91
N ALA A 2 -27.10 18.45 -10.48
CA ALA A 2 -26.95 17.12 -11.06
C ALA A 2 -28.04 16.20 -10.45
N PRO A 3 -28.63 15.28 -11.22
CA PRO A 3 -29.75 14.47 -10.77
C PRO A 3 -29.31 13.52 -9.64
N GLU A 4 -30.07 13.51 -8.55
CA GLU A 4 -29.94 12.51 -7.49
C GLU A 4 -30.41 11.16 -8.05
N ILE A 5 -29.44 10.31 -8.37
CA ILE A 5 -29.70 8.93 -8.75
C ILE A 5 -30.26 8.25 -7.50
N THR A 6 -31.54 7.89 -7.59
CA THR A 6 -32.34 7.26 -6.55
C THR A 6 -31.65 6.03 -5.98
N ASN A 7 -31.34 6.10 -4.69
CA ASN A 7 -30.87 5.01 -3.85
C ASN A 7 -31.89 3.85 -3.84
N CYS A 8 -31.65 2.83 -4.65
CA CYS A 8 -32.30 1.53 -4.51
C CYS A 8 -31.39 0.46 -3.85
N CYS A 9 -30.14 0.80 -3.50
CA CYS A 9 -29.19 -0.12 -2.86
C CYS A 9 -28.31 0.57 -1.81
N GLY A 10 -28.89 1.00 -0.69
CA GLY A 10 -28.30 1.01 0.67
C GLY A 10 -27.00 1.75 1.03
N PHE A 11 -26.13 2.13 0.09
CA PHE A 11 -24.89 2.87 0.37
C PHE A 11 -24.67 3.91 -0.72
N SER A 12 -24.74 5.19 -0.35
CA SER A 12 -24.30 6.27 -1.24
C SER A 12 -22.81 6.10 -1.52
N LEU A 13 -22.41 6.24 -2.78
CA LEU A 13 -21.00 6.19 -3.22
C LEU A 13 -20.10 7.07 -2.33
N LYS A 14 -20.60 8.24 -1.92
CA LYS A 14 -19.92 9.15 -0.99
C LYS A 14 -19.52 8.45 0.32
N HIS A 15 -20.45 7.74 0.96
CA HIS A 15 -20.20 7.08 2.24
C HIS A 15 -19.25 5.89 2.08
N GLY A 16 -19.37 5.13 0.98
CA GLY A 16 -18.43 4.06 0.65
C GLY A 16 -17.00 4.57 0.49
N THR A 17 -16.81 5.65 -0.26
CA THR A 17 -15.48 6.26 -0.48
C THR A 17 -14.85 6.77 0.82
N ILE A 18 -15.63 7.36 1.73
CA ILE A 18 -15.15 7.82 3.04
C ILE A 18 -14.68 6.63 3.89
N ILE A 19 -15.48 5.55 3.97
CA ILE A 19 -15.12 4.36 4.75
C ILE A 19 -13.83 3.73 4.22
N ILE A 20 -13.69 3.60 2.90
CA ILE A 20 -12.48 3.06 2.27
C ILE A 20 -11.27 3.92 2.64
N GLY A 21 -11.38 5.25 2.54
CA GLY A 21 -10.30 6.16 2.88
C GLY A 21 -9.90 6.08 4.36
N ILE A 22 -10.86 5.96 5.27
CA ILE A 22 -10.58 5.79 6.71
C ILE A 22 -9.80 4.49 6.95
N ILE A 23 -10.30 3.36 6.45
CA ILE A 23 -9.64 2.06 6.64
C ILE A 23 -8.22 2.09 6.06
N GLN A 24 -8.05 2.59 4.83
CA GLN A 24 -6.74 2.68 4.19
C GLN A 24 -5.78 3.61 4.95
N SER A 25 -6.26 4.76 5.46
CA SER A 25 -5.42 5.65 6.26
C SER A 25 -4.91 5.01 7.55
N VAL A 26 -5.75 4.24 8.25
CA VAL A 26 -5.36 3.52 9.47
C VAL A 26 -4.31 2.46 9.17
N ILE A 27 -4.53 1.67 8.12
CA ILE A 27 -3.58 0.62 7.69
C ILE A 27 -2.25 1.25 7.29
N ALA A 28 -2.26 2.26 6.42
CA ALA A 28 -1.06 2.95 5.98
C ALA A 28 -0.29 3.59 7.14
N PHE A 29 -0.99 4.16 8.12
CA PHE A 29 -0.38 4.72 9.32
C PHE A 29 0.26 3.64 10.21
N MET A 30 -0.39 2.48 10.39
CA MET A 30 0.21 1.36 11.11
C MET A 30 1.48 0.85 10.43
N PHE A 31 1.46 0.69 9.10
CA PHE A 31 2.65 0.30 8.33
C PHE A 31 3.77 1.33 8.43
N LEU A 32 3.46 2.62 8.36
CA LEU A 32 4.42 3.70 8.54
C LEU A 32 5.17 3.56 9.86
N ILE A 33 4.44 3.38 10.97
CA ILE A 33 5.05 3.26 12.32
C ILE A 33 5.89 1.98 12.42
N LEU A 34 5.35 0.85 11.99
CA LEU A 34 6.04 -0.45 12.09
C LEU A 34 7.35 -0.42 11.28
N THR A 35 7.29 0.02 10.03
CA THR A 35 8.46 0.07 9.15
C THR A 35 9.50 1.09 9.60
N ALA A 36 9.07 2.23 10.17
CA ALA A 36 9.98 3.19 10.78
C ALA A 36 10.68 2.60 12.02
N ALA A 37 9.96 1.90 12.90
CA ALA A 37 10.52 1.27 14.08
C ALA A 37 11.54 0.17 13.72
N TYR A 38 11.19 -0.71 12.77
CA TYR A 38 12.10 -1.76 12.32
C TYR A 38 13.28 -1.23 11.47
N ALA A 39 13.16 -0.06 10.84
CA ALA A 39 14.28 0.57 10.14
C ALA A 39 15.38 1.05 11.10
N GLU A 40 15.03 1.34 12.35
CA GLU A 40 15.98 1.68 13.41
C GLU A 40 16.63 0.41 14.00
N HIS A 41 15.84 -0.65 14.18
CA HIS A 41 16.28 -1.92 14.77
C HIS A 41 16.02 -3.13 13.86
N PRO A 42 16.68 -3.23 12.68
CA PRO A 42 16.37 -4.26 11.67
C PRO A 42 16.67 -5.69 12.13
N HIS A 43 17.56 -5.84 13.12
CA HIS A 43 17.94 -7.14 13.68
C HIS A 43 16.79 -7.83 14.43
N GLU A 44 15.85 -7.08 15.00
CA GLU A 44 14.67 -7.65 15.67
C GLU A 44 13.78 -8.39 14.65
N LEU A 45 13.63 -7.81 13.45
CA LEU A 45 12.87 -8.41 12.37
C LEU A 45 13.55 -9.68 11.83
N VAL A 46 14.88 -9.69 11.78
CA VAL A 46 15.66 -10.88 11.39
C VAL A 46 15.51 -12.01 12.40
N ASN A 47 15.52 -11.69 13.70
CA ASN A 47 15.37 -12.69 14.77
C ASN A 47 13.96 -13.32 14.81
N MET A 48 12.96 -12.65 14.28
CA MET A 48 11.58 -13.14 14.16
C MET A 48 11.28 -13.83 12.82
N SER A 49 12.23 -13.76 11.87
CA SER A 49 12.06 -14.25 10.49
C SER A 49 12.99 -15.43 10.20
N ASP A 50 12.64 -16.26 9.22
CA ASP A 50 13.50 -17.35 8.78
C ASP A 50 14.79 -16.78 8.14
N PRO A 51 15.99 -17.09 8.67
CA PRO A 51 17.25 -16.53 8.19
C PRO A 51 17.57 -16.87 6.72
N SER A 52 16.89 -17.86 6.13
CA SER A 52 17.02 -18.20 4.70
C SER A 52 16.27 -17.24 3.75
N VAL A 53 15.48 -16.33 4.32
CA VAL A 53 14.57 -15.41 3.61
C VAL A 53 15.05 -13.96 3.76
N VAL A 54 15.82 -13.64 4.80
CA VAL A 54 16.17 -12.26 5.12
C VAL A 54 17.34 -11.77 4.26
N PRO A 55 17.18 -10.66 3.49
CA PRO A 55 18.29 -10.05 2.77
C PRO A 55 19.32 -9.47 3.76
N ASP A 56 20.50 -9.08 3.26
CA ASP A 56 21.50 -8.41 4.09
C ASP A 56 20.88 -7.24 4.89
N LEU A 57 21.30 -7.05 6.14
CA LEU A 57 20.75 -6.06 7.08
C LEU A 57 20.74 -4.65 6.50
N SER A 58 21.75 -4.32 5.69
CA SER A 58 21.85 -3.05 4.98
C SER A 58 20.71 -2.85 3.96
N ILE A 59 20.42 -3.89 3.19
CA ILE A 59 19.37 -3.92 2.17
C ILE A 59 17.99 -3.89 2.84
N LEU A 60 17.81 -4.70 3.89
CA LEU A 60 16.56 -4.74 4.65
C LEU A 60 16.21 -3.36 5.22
N ARG A 61 17.19 -2.68 5.81
CA ARG A 61 17.01 -1.32 6.36
C ARG A 61 16.58 -0.33 5.28
N TRP A 62 17.26 -0.32 4.14
CA TRP A 62 16.90 0.54 3.01
C TRP A 62 15.47 0.27 2.53
N LEU A 63 15.11 -1.00 2.42
CA LEU A 63 13.79 -1.42 1.98
C LEU A 63 12.70 -0.97 2.97
N LEU A 64 12.93 -1.10 4.27
CA LEU A 64 12.01 -0.61 5.31
C LEU A 64 11.81 0.91 5.26
N ILE A 65 12.87 1.69 5.00
CA ILE A 65 12.77 3.15 4.82
C ILE A 65 11.92 3.50 3.60
N VAL A 66 12.15 2.83 2.47
CA VAL A 66 11.37 3.06 1.23
C VAL A 66 9.89 2.76 1.47
N ILE A 67 9.59 1.67 2.17
CA ILE A 67 8.21 1.30 2.52
C ILE A 67 7.58 2.34 3.43
N SER A 68 8.31 2.80 4.45
CA SER A 68 7.84 3.85 5.36
C SER A 68 7.43 5.11 4.60
N VAL A 69 8.27 5.57 3.65
CA VAL A 69 7.96 6.72 2.80
C VAL A 69 6.74 6.45 1.91
N ALA A 70 6.65 5.27 1.29
CA ALA A 70 5.50 4.90 0.48
C ALA A 70 4.19 4.88 1.29
N SER A 71 4.21 4.32 2.50
CA SER A 71 3.08 4.31 3.43
C SER A 71 2.67 5.71 3.88
N ALA A 72 3.63 6.63 4.07
CA ALA A 72 3.32 8.04 4.35
C ALA A 72 2.55 8.70 3.20
N ILE A 73 3.01 8.50 1.96
CA ILE A 73 2.36 9.03 0.76
C ILE A 73 0.95 8.43 0.60
N HIS A 74 0.82 7.12 0.81
CA HIS A 74 -0.47 6.43 0.75
C HIS A 74 -1.45 6.99 1.81
N CYS A 75 -0.97 7.26 3.03
CA CYS A 75 -1.78 7.90 4.06
C CYS A 75 -2.29 9.29 3.63
N VAL A 76 -1.44 10.11 3.00
CA VAL A 76 -1.84 11.42 2.46
C VAL A 76 -2.90 11.28 1.37
N PHE A 77 -2.76 10.31 0.46
CA PHE A 77 -3.76 10.07 -0.59
C PHE A 77 -5.09 9.58 -0.02
N SER A 78 -5.07 8.76 1.02
CA SER A 78 -6.28 8.33 1.74
C SER A 78 -6.98 9.51 2.42
N ILE A 79 -6.23 10.46 2.97
CA ILE A 79 -6.78 11.71 3.52
C ILE A 79 -7.43 12.55 2.41
N PHE A 80 -6.79 12.69 1.26
CA PHE A 80 -7.38 13.39 0.10
C PHE A 80 -8.63 12.70 -0.42
N LEU A 81 -8.70 11.37 -0.36
CA LEU A 81 -9.88 10.60 -0.70
C LEU A 81 -11.06 10.98 0.21
N ILE A 82 -10.85 11.00 1.53
CA ILE A 82 -11.85 11.38 2.52
C ILE A 82 -12.34 12.81 2.28
N PHE A 83 -11.41 13.77 2.16
CA PHE A 83 -11.77 15.17 1.93
C PHE A 83 -12.43 15.40 0.57
N GLY A 84 -12.00 14.70 -0.47
CA GLY A 84 -12.59 14.77 -1.81
C GLY A 84 -14.04 14.28 -1.82
N ALA A 85 -14.31 13.19 -1.11
CA ALA A 85 -15.65 12.66 -0.93
C ALA A 85 -16.52 13.58 -0.06
N GLU A 86 -15.98 14.15 1.02
CA GLU A 86 -16.77 15.01 1.91
C GLU A 86 -17.10 16.36 1.28
N THR A 87 -16.12 16.99 0.63
CA THR A 87 -16.27 18.34 0.03
C THR A 87 -16.84 18.33 -1.39
N ASN A 88 -17.17 17.16 -1.93
CA ASN A 88 -17.59 16.98 -3.33
C ASN A 88 -16.61 17.60 -4.34
N ARG A 89 -15.30 17.52 -4.05
CA ARG A 89 -14.22 18.05 -4.91
C ARG A 89 -13.52 16.89 -5.62
N PRO A 90 -13.93 16.53 -6.86
CA PRO A 90 -13.45 15.32 -7.52
C PRO A 90 -11.94 15.36 -7.82
N LEU A 91 -11.34 16.54 -7.94
CA LEU A 91 -9.90 16.69 -8.17
C LEU A 91 -9.05 16.11 -7.03
N LEU A 92 -9.56 16.07 -5.80
CA LEU A 92 -8.86 15.48 -4.66
C LEU A 92 -8.89 13.93 -4.68
N LEU A 93 -9.81 13.34 -5.46
CA LEU A 93 -9.91 11.89 -5.65
C LEU A 93 -8.92 11.38 -6.70
N VAL A 94 -8.44 12.27 -7.59
CA VAL A 94 -7.59 11.90 -8.75
C VAL A 94 -6.28 11.22 -8.36
N PRO A 95 -5.50 11.68 -7.35
CA PRO A 95 -4.26 11.02 -6.97
C PRO A 95 -4.48 9.56 -6.58
N TRP A 96 -5.53 9.30 -5.80
CA TRP A 96 -5.91 7.94 -5.41
C TRP A 96 -6.35 7.11 -6.62
N LEU A 97 -7.21 7.68 -7.48
CA LEU A 97 -7.76 7.00 -8.67
C LEU A 97 -6.68 6.63 -9.70
N VAL A 98 -5.61 7.42 -9.81
CA VAL A 98 -4.50 7.14 -10.73
C VAL A 98 -3.51 6.16 -10.10
N PHE A 99 -3.21 6.31 -8.81
CA PHE A 99 -2.23 5.50 -8.12
C PHE A 99 -2.66 4.03 -7.98
N TYR A 100 -3.93 3.78 -7.63
CA TYR A 100 -4.40 2.42 -7.33
C TYR A 100 -4.40 1.46 -8.55
N PRO A 101 -4.85 1.87 -9.75
CA PRO A 101 -4.74 1.03 -10.94
C PRO A 101 -3.29 0.74 -11.33
N ILE A 102 -2.41 1.75 -11.24
CA ILE A 102 -0.98 1.57 -11.51
C ILE A 102 -0.39 0.57 -10.51
N ALA A 103 -0.71 0.70 -9.24
CA ALA A 103 -0.31 -0.22 -8.18
C ALA A 103 -0.71 -1.66 -8.47
N VAL A 104 -1.98 -1.88 -8.86
CA VAL A 104 -2.50 -3.21 -9.20
C VAL A 104 -1.81 -3.79 -10.44
N ILE A 105 -1.54 -2.97 -11.47
CA ILE A 105 -0.81 -3.43 -12.66
C ILE A 105 0.61 -3.86 -12.29
N VAL A 106 1.32 -3.03 -11.53
CA VAL A 106 2.67 -3.34 -11.03
C VAL A 106 2.64 -4.62 -10.20
N TYR A 107 1.63 -4.79 -9.34
CA TYR A 107 1.43 -6.00 -8.54
C TYR A 107 1.29 -7.26 -9.40
N ILE A 108 0.43 -7.21 -10.42
CA ILE A 108 0.23 -8.35 -11.34
C ILE A 108 1.55 -8.69 -12.04
N ILE A 109 2.28 -7.70 -12.53
CA ILE A 109 3.58 -7.90 -13.20
C ILE A 109 4.60 -8.53 -12.23
N LEU A 110 4.72 -8.00 -11.01
CA LEU A 110 5.65 -8.51 -10.01
C LEU A 110 5.31 -9.95 -9.61
N ILE A 111 4.03 -10.30 -9.48
CA ILE A 111 3.61 -11.68 -9.22
C ILE A 111 3.99 -12.60 -10.37
N LEU A 112 3.76 -12.17 -11.62
CA LEU A 112 4.13 -12.97 -12.78
C LEU A 112 5.64 -13.22 -12.85
N ILE A 113 6.45 -12.17 -12.62
CA ILE A 113 7.91 -12.28 -12.54
C ILE A 113 8.31 -13.23 -11.40
N ALA A 114 7.68 -13.07 -10.23
CA ALA A 114 7.96 -13.88 -9.06
C ALA A 114 7.63 -15.35 -9.32
N ILE A 115 6.48 -15.67 -9.94
CA ILE A 115 6.10 -17.03 -10.32
C ILE A 115 7.12 -17.62 -11.30
N ILE A 116 7.53 -16.87 -12.31
CA ILE A 116 8.50 -17.33 -13.33
C ILE A 116 9.86 -17.60 -12.69
N HIS A 117 10.37 -16.70 -11.84
CA HIS A 117 11.65 -16.88 -11.15
C HIS A 117 11.62 -17.94 -10.05
N HIS A 118 10.45 -18.20 -9.45
CA HIS A 118 10.29 -19.23 -8.44
C HIS A 118 10.33 -20.65 -9.02
N VAL A 119 10.27 -20.80 -10.35
CA VAL A 119 10.53 -22.08 -11.00
C VAL A 119 12.00 -22.51 -10.84
N ASP A 120 12.95 -21.58 -10.62
CA ASP A 120 14.39 -21.87 -10.67
C ASP A 120 15.24 -21.25 -9.52
N SER A 121 14.73 -21.10 -8.30
CA SER A 121 15.53 -20.98 -7.05
C SER A 121 15.85 -19.58 -6.45
N ASP A 122 15.38 -18.45 -7.00
CA ASP A 122 15.69 -17.11 -6.41
C ASP A 122 14.58 -16.55 -5.51
N ARG A 123 14.77 -16.67 -4.18
CA ARG A 123 13.83 -16.21 -3.14
C ARG A 123 13.77 -14.68 -2.98
N ILE A 124 14.83 -13.96 -3.37
CA ILE A 124 15.00 -12.53 -3.10
C ILE A 124 14.02 -11.67 -3.92
N LEU A 125 13.83 -11.99 -5.21
CA LEU A 125 12.89 -11.29 -6.09
C LEU A 125 11.43 -11.47 -5.64
N PHE A 126 11.09 -12.65 -5.12
CA PHE A 126 9.77 -12.96 -4.58
C PHE A 126 9.43 -12.08 -3.38
N ILE A 127 10.39 -11.91 -2.46
CA ILE A 127 10.23 -11.14 -1.21
C ILE A 127 10.18 -9.64 -1.51
N ILE A 128 11.09 -9.13 -2.34
CA ILE A 128 11.10 -7.72 -2.77
C ILE A 128 9.80 -7.38 -3.51
N GLY A 129 9.31 -8.28 -4.37
CA GLY A 129 8.05 -8.11 -5.08
C GLY A 129 6.84 -8.01 -4.13
N HIS A 130 6.76 -8.89 -3.14
CA HIS A 130 5.66 -8.88 -2.16
C HIS A 130 5.75 -7.72 -1.16
N LEU A 131 6.96 -7.29 -0.77
CA LEU A 131 7.14 -6.14 0.13
C LEU A 131 6.84 -4.81 -0.55
N ILE A 132 7.29 -4.61 -1.80
CA ILE A 132 6.92 -3.43 -2.59
C ILE A 132 5.42 -3.44 -2.87
N ALA A 133 4.84 -4.60 -3.18
CA ALA A 133 3.39 -4.73 -3.37
C ALA A 133 2.57 -4.42 -2.11
N GLY A 134 2.95 -4.97 -0.94
CA GLY A 134 2.25 -4.75 0.32
C GLY A 134 2.37 -3.31 0.84
N ALA A 135 3.35 -2.54 0.36
CA ALA A 135 3.49 -1.13 0.67
C ALA A 135 2.59 -0.22 -0.18
N ILE A 136 2.16 -0.70 -1.36
CA ILE A 136 1.44 0.09 -2.36
C ILE A 136 -0.08 -0.22 -2.34
N VAL A 137 -0.48 -1.45 -1.97
CA VAL A 137 -1.89 -1.88 -1.89
C VAL A 137 -2.52 -1.53 -0.54
#